data_AF-G4RAC9-F1
#
_entry.id   AF-G4RAC9-F1
#
_cell.length_a   1.000
_cell.length_b   1.000
_cell.length_c   1.000
_cell.angle_alpha   90.00
_cell.angle_beta   90.00
_cell.angle_gamma   90.00
#
_symmetry.space_group_name_H-M   'P 1'
#
loop_
_entity.id
_entity.type
_entity.pdbx_description
1 polymer ?
#
loop_
_entity_poly.entity_id
_entity_poly.type
_entity_poly.pdbx_seq_one_letter_code
_entity_poly.pdbx_strand_id
1 'polypeptide(L)' 'MYDFAPNADLAEAMVGLPVAEVERTLILATLRRTNGNRTRAAEILGLSIRTVRNKLKDYADKGFNIPHAA' A
#
# COMPACT_ATOMS: atom_id res chain seq x y z
N MET A 1 7.56 -12.51 -12.57
CA MET A 1 8.40 -12.27 -11.37
C MET A 1 8.55 -10.76 -11.27
N TYR A 2 8.09 -10.12 -10.20
CA TYR A 2 8.11 -8.66 -10.09
C TYR A 2 9.52 -8.21 -9.73
N ASP A 3 10.30 -7.82 -10.75
CA ASP A 3 11.69 -7.38 -10.60
C ASP A 3 11.74 -5.88 -10.33
N PHE A 4 11.24 -5.47 -9.16
CA PHE A 4 11.43 -4.13 -8.64
C PHE A 4 12.49 -4.21 -7.55
N ALA A 5 13.75 -4.02 -7.92
CA ALA A 5 14.76 -3.62 -6.95
C ALA A 5 14.38 -2.21 -6.47
N PRO A 6 14.03 -2.01 -5.19
CA PRO A 6 13.80 -0.67 -4.68
C PRO A 6 15.08 0.14 -4.84
N ASN A 7 14.96 1.40 -5.25
CA ASN A 7 16.10 2.30 -5.21
C ASN A 7 16.57 2.40 -3.75
N ALA A 8 17.84 2.06 -3.49
CA ALA A 8 18.43 2.04 -2.15
C ALA A 8 18.27 3.40 -1.45
N ASP A 9 18.43 4.51 -2.18
CA ASP A 9 18.29 5.86 -1.63
C ASP A 9 16.86 6.13 -1.12
N LEU A 10 15.84 5.57 -1.79
CA LEU A 10 14.45 5.69 -1.34
C LEU A 10 14.17 4.83 -0.11
N ALA A 11 14.83 3.67 0.01
CA ALA A 11 14.70 2.82 1.18
C ALA A 11 15.35 3.44 2.43
N GLU A 12 16.55 4.03 2.27
CA GLU A 12 17.23 4.76 3.34
C GLU A 12 16.40 5.94 3.86
N ALA A 13 15.68 6.65 2.98
CA ALA A 13 14.78 7.73 3.38
C ALA A 13 13.60 7.28 4.26
N MET A 14 13.30 5.98 4.32
CA MET A 14 12.22 5.43 5.16
C MET A 14 12.72 4.91 6.52
N VAL A 15 14.05 4.90 6.75
CA VAL A 15 14.64 4.42 8.00
C VAL A 15 14.18 5.29 9.18
N GLY A 16 13.80 4.64 10.28
CA GLY A 16 13.28 5.30 11.48
C GLY A 16 11.76 5.54 11.47
N LEU A 17 11.07 5.34 10.34
CA LEU A 17 9.61 5.38 10.29
C LEU A 17 8.99 4.09 10.83
N PRO A 18 7.81 4.16 11.49
CA PRO A 18 7.07 2.96 11.85
C PRO A 18 6.69 2.15 10.62
N VAL A 19 6.88 0.83 10.67
CA VAL A 19 6.52 -0.09 9.56
C VAL A 19 5.06 0.10 9.14
N ALA A 20 4.15 0.33 10.09
CA ALA A 20 2.73 0.55 9.81
C ALA A 20 2.46 1.81 8.96
N GLU A 21 3.30 2.84 9.07
CA GLU A 21 3.20 4.05 8.26
C GLU A 21 3.78 3.86 6.85
N VAL A 22 4.93 3.20 6.76
CA VAL A 22 5.55 2.82 5.49
C VAL A 22 4.59 1.93 4.69
N GLU A 23 4.05 0.89 5.32
CA GLU A 23 3.08 -0.04 4.74
C GLU A 23 1.81 0.69 4.27
N ARG A 24 1.22 1.56 5.12
CA ARG A 24 0.03 2.33 4.76
C ARG A 24 0.28 3.21 3.55
N THR A 25 1.38 3.95 3.56
CA THR A 25 1.75 4.85 2.46
C THR A 25 1.90 4.08 1.16
N LEU A 26 2.56 2.92 1.21
CA LEU A 26 2.75 2.05 0.07
C LEU A 26 1.41 1.46 -0.45
N ILE A 27 0.55 0.96 0.44
CA ILE A 27 -0.77 0.42 0.06
C ILE A 27 -1.62 1.50 -0.62
N LEU A 28 -1.71 2.70 -0.04
CA LEU A 28 -2.50 3.79 -0.59
C LEU A 28 -1.92 4.31 -1.91
N ALA A 29 -0.60 4.37 -2.05
CA ALA A 29 0.06 4.74 -3.30
C ALA A 29 -0.24 3.74 -4.42
N THR A 30 -0.16 2.45 -4.12
CA THR A 30 -0.51 1.40 -5.09
C THR A 30 -1.98 1.48 -5.49
N LEU A 31 -2.90 1.72 -4.54
CA LEU A 31 -4.31 1.93 -4.87
C LEU A 31 -4.53 3.12 -5.79
N ARG A 32 -3.84 4.25 -5.59
CA ARG A 32 -3.92 5.39 -6.52
C ARG A 32 -3.46 4.98 -7.92
N ARG A 33 -2.37 4.23 -8.02
CA ARG A 33 -1.81 3.73 -9.29
C ARG A 33 -2.72 2.71 -9.98
N THR A 34 -3.57 2.01 -9.22
CA THR A 34 -4.54 1.04 -9.75
C THR A 34 -5.97 1.59 -9.80
N ASN A 35 -6.15 2.92 -9.69
CA ASN A 35 -7.47 3.56 -9.69
C ASN A 35 -8.44 2.90 -8.69
N GLY A 36 -7.98 2.65 -7.46
CA GLY A 36 -8.77 2.04 -6.39
C GLY A 36 -9.02 0.54 -6.53
N ASN A 37 -8.50 -0.13 -7.57
CA ASN A 37 -8.65 -1.57 -7.74
C ASN A 37 -7.82 -2.34 -6.70
N ARG A 38 -8.52 -2.88 -5.69
CA ARG A 38 -7.94 -3.60 -4.55
C ARG A 38 -7.32 -4.94 -4.94
N THR A 39 -7.91 -5.67 -5.88
CA THR A 39 -7.38 -6.95 -6.36
C THR A 39 -6.05 -6.72 -7.05
N ARG A 40 -5.99 -5.74 -7.97
CA ARG A 40 -4.75 -5.41 -8.67
C ARG A 40 -3.67 -4.86 -7.73
N ALA A 41 -4.06 -4.04 -6.75
CA ALA A 41 -3.12 -3.54 -5.74
C ALA A 41 -2.53 -4.68 -4.89
N ALA A 42 -3.35 -5.66 -4.49
CA ALA A 42 -2.89 -6.82 -3.73
C ALA A 42 -1.87 -7.65 -4.53
N GLU A 43 -2.14 -7.90 -5.82
CA GLU A 43 -1.20 -8.59 -6.72
C GLU A 43 0.15 -7.88 -6.85
N ILE A 44 0.14 -6.55 -7.02
CA ILE A 44 1.37 -5.75 -7.13
C ILE A 44 2.17 -5.78 -5.84
N LEU A 45 1.50 -5.74 -4.69
CA LEU A 45 2.13 -5.74 -3.38
C LEU A 45 2.57 -7.13 -2.92
N GLY A 46 2.19 -8.20 -3.64
CA GLY A 46 2.41 -9.58 -3.19
C GLY A 46 1.65 -9.93 -1.91
N LEU A 47 0.53 -9.25 -1.65
CA LEU A 47 -0.32 -9.49 -0.48
C LEU A 47 -1.60 -10.23 -0.86
N SER A 48 -2.20 -10.93 0.09
CA SER A 48 -3.56 -11.46 -0.12
C SER A 48 -4.56 -10.31 -0.23
N ILE A 49 -5.59 -10.47 -1.06
CA ILE A 49 -6.70 -9.51 -1.13
C ILE A 49 -7.41 -9.33 0.22
N ARG A 50 -7.40 -10.35 1.08
CA ARG A 50 -7.91 -10.28 2.46
C ARG A 50 -7.08 -9.32 3.31
N THR A 51 -5.76 -9.41 3.23
CA THR A 51 -4.83 -8.53 3.95
C THR A 51 -5.06 -7.08 3.55
N VAL A 52 -5.13 -6.79 2.25
CA VAL A 52 -5.40 -5.43 1.75
C VAL A 52 -6.76 -4.93 2.26
N ARG A 53 -7.83 -5.72 2.14
CA ARG A 53 -9.15 -5.31 2.66
C ARG A 53 -9.15 -5.01 4.15
N ASN A 54 -8.49 -5.84 4.96
CA ASN A 54 -8.40 -5.63 6.41
C ASN A 54 -7.64 -4.34 6.72
N LYS A 55 -6.49 -4.11 6.09
CA LYS A 55 -5.72 -2.87 6.26
C LYS A 55 -6.51 -1.64 5.86
N LEU A 56 -7.25 -1.69 4.75
CA LEU A 56 -8.10 -0.58 4.32
C LEU A 56 -9.24 -0.32 5.30
N LYS A 57 -9.84 -1.36 5.89
CA LYS A 57 -10.82 -1.17 6.96
C LYS A 57 -10.19 -0.44 8.15
N ASP A 58 -9.04 -0.93 8.63
CA ASP A 58 -8.33 -0.30 9.75
C ASP A 58 -7.94 1.15 9.46
N TYR A 59 -7.61 1.47 8.21
CA TYR A 59 -7.30 2.83 7.79
C TYR A 59 -8.54 3.72 7.77
N ALA A 60 -9.68 3.22 7.29
CA ALA A 60 -10.94 3.94 7.33
C ALA A 60 -11.37 4.23 8.78
N ASP A 61 -11.25 3.23 9.66
CA ASP A 61 -11.59 3.35 11.09
C ASP A 61 -10.71 4.40 11.81
N LYS A 62 -9.49 4.62 11.29
CA LYS A 62 -8.56 5.65 11.77
C LYS A 62 -8.71 7.00 11.05
N GLY A 63 -9.69 7.15 10.15
CA GLY A 63 -9.99 8.39 9.44
C GLY A 63 -9.09 8.71 8.25
N PHE A 64 -8.32 7.74 7.73
CA PHE A 64 -7.51 7.96 6.54
C PHE A 64 -8.36 7.98 5.27
N ASN A 65 -8.00 8.85 4.32
CA ASN A 65 -8.63 8.87 3.01
C ASN A 65 -8.13 7.69 2.15
N ILE A 66 -9.08 6.87 1.68
CA ILE A 66 -8.80 5.69 0.87
C ILE A 66 -9.19 5.99 -0.58
N PRO A 67 -8.28 5.79 -1.55
CA PRO A 67 -8.65 5.87 -2.95
C PRO A 67 -9.71 4.83 -3.31
N HIS A 68 -10.84 5.30 -3.83
CA HIS A 68 -11.92 4.45 -4.33
C HIS A 68 -11.82 4.32 -5.86
N ALA A 69 -12.29 3.20 -6.39
CA ALA A 69 -12.48 3.08 -7.83
C ALA A 69 -13.61 4.02 -8.25
N ALA A 70 -13.40 4.72 -9.36
CA ALA A 70 -14.45 5.50 -10.01
C ALA A 70 -15.53 4.57 -10.58
#